data_AF-A0A2A2DK20-F1
#
_entry.id   AF-A0A2A2DK20-F1
#
_cell.length_a   1.000
_cell.length_b   1.000
_cell.length_c   1.000
_cell.angle_alpha   90.00
_cell.angle_beta   90.00
_cell.angle_gamma   90.00
#
_symmetry.space_group_name_H-M   'P 1'
#
loop_
_entity.id
_entity.type
_entity.pdbx_description
1 polymer ?
#
loop_
_entity_poly.entity_id
_entity_poly.type
_entity_poly.pdbx_seq_one_letter_code
_entity_poly.pdbx_strand_id
1 'polypeptide(L)'
;MLTIQSPNNYNEMLVGLNKGTSITTFIFFVALRYFEMVPNIIIPESLIPPLKDYKEFIDWVVSFGALPLAAALLAAFFSSFFEVHNKISKLLGIRYAWDKFFIIKPLLANANINKDLSRSEIKLAMSKFYYPEAKKIDQHYVQLFWRYAMFFWVFFEHNFVVLVTTSILEFIYRDKSFTALWLYLLALFAVTLAQWFFVTVQKSKDQAKQIPTQATKEYFK
;
A
#
# COMPACT_ATOMS: atom_id res chain seq x y z
N MET A 1 14.28 -12.36 -13.22
CA MET A 1 14.16 -10.94 -12.83
C MET A 1 12.71 -10.69 -12.43
N LEU A 2 12.43 -10.25 -11.21
CA LEU A 2 11.10 -9.80 -10.80
C LEU A 2 10.79 -8.48 -11.50
N THR A 3 10.19 -8.53 -12.70
CA THR A 3 9.72 -7.34 -13.41
C THR A 3 8.39 -6.91 -12.81
N ILE A 4 8.40 -5.79 -12.08
CA ILE A 4 7.15 -5.11 -11.67
C ILE A 4 6.66 -4.36 -12.91
N GLN A 5 5.75 -4.97 -13.65
CA GLN A 5 5.06 -4.30 -14.76
C GLN A 5 4.21 -3.14 -14.21
N SER A 6 4.16 -2.04 -14.95
CA SER A 6 3.30 -0.90 -14.56
C SER A 6 1.83 -1.34 -14.68
N PRO A 7 1.00 -1.20 -13.64
CA PRO A 7 -0.37 -1.66 -13.71
C PRO A 7 -1.19 -0.80 -14.69
N ASN A 8 -2.03 -1.45 -15.49
CA ASN A 8 -2.92 -0.76 -16.43
C ASN A 8 -4.24 -0.35 -15.79
N ASN A 9 -4.63 -1.03 -14.72
CA ASN A 9 -5.92 -0.85 -14.07
C ASN A 9 -5.84 -1.16 -12.57
N TYR A 10 -6.95 -0.92 -11.87
CA TYR A 10 -7.06 -1.16 -10.44
C TYR A 10 -6.77 -2.61 -10.04
N ASN A 11 -7.23 -3.59 -10.80
CA ASN A 11 -7.06 -5.01 -10.44
C ASN A 11 -5.59 -5.43 -10.55
N GLU A 12 -4.89 -5.01 -11.59
CA GLU A 12 -3.45 -5.23 -11.72
C GLU A 12 -2.67 -4.52 -10.60
N MET A 13 -3.11 -3.32 -10.21
CA MET A 13 -2.52 -2.59 -9.09
C MET A 13 -2.71 -3.37 -7.77
N LEU A 14 -3.86 -3.99 -7.54
CA LEU A 14 -4.10 -4.82 -6.35
C LEU A 14 -3.16 -6.04 -6.29
N VAL A 15 -2.89 -6.69 -7.42
CA VAL A 15 -1.92 -7.80 -7.46
C VAL A 15 -0.51 -7.32 -7.10
N GLY A 16 -0.11 -6.16 -7.64
CA GLY A 16 1.17 -5.54 -7.31
C GLY A 16 1.27 -5.09 -5.86
N LEU A 17 0.20 -4.50 -5.32
CA LEU A 17 0.07 -4.11 -3.91
C LEU A 17 0.27 -5.31 -2.99
N ASN A 18 -0.48 -6.40 -3.20
CA ASN A 18 -0.37 -7.61 -2.39
C ASN A 18 1.08 -8.13 -2.36
N LYS A 19 1.72 -8.26 -3.52
CA LYS A 19 3.13 -8.68 -3.61
C LYS A 19 4.05 -7.71 -2.88
N GLY A 20 3.85 -6.41 -3.05
CA GLY A 20 4.63 -5.36 -2.40
C GLY A 20 4.51 -5.40 -0.87
N THR A 21 3.29 -5.50 -0.35
CA THR A 21 3.01 -5.63 1.09
C THR A 21 3.61 -6.90 1.66
N SER A 22 3.51 -8.03 0.94
CA SER A 22 4.13 -9.28 1.35
C SER A 22 5.66 -9.17 1.44
N ILE A 23 6.31 -8.64 0.39
CA ILE A 23 7.77 -8.49 0.34
C ILE A 23 8.28 -7.52 1.42
N THR A 24 7.64 -6.37 1.59
CA THR A 24 8.03 -5.37 2.60
C THR A 24 7.86 -5.91 4.02
N THR A 25 6.77 -6.65 4.27
CA THR A 25 6.57 -7.36 5.55
C THR A 25 7.65 -8.41 5.78
N PHE A 26 7.96 -9.23 4.77
CA PHE A 26 9.00 -10.24 4.87
C PHE A 26 10.34 -9.62 5.28
N ILE A 27 10.78 -8.58 4.56
CA ILE A 27 12.04 -7.87 4.83
C ILE A 27 12.03 -7.28 6.25
N PHE A 28 10.91 -6.68 6.67
CA PHE A 28 10.80 -6.11 8.00
C PHE A 28 10.94 -7.16 9.10
N PHE A 29 10.27 -8.32 8.98
CA PHE A 29 10.39 -9.38 9.97
C PHE A 29 11.76 -10.07 9.95
N VAL A 30 12.42 -10.18 8.78
CA VAL A 30 13.82 -10.60 8.70
C VAL A 30 14.70 -9.64 9.49
N ALA A 31 14.50 -8.33 9.34
CA ALA A 31 15.26 -7.33 10.09
C ALA A 31 14.96 -7.42 11.61
N LEU A 32 13.70 -7.53 12.02
CA LEU A 32 13.33 -7.72 13.43
C LEU A 32 14.01 -8.95 14.03
N ARG A 33 14.08 -10.05 13.26
CA ARG A 33 14.74 -11.29 13.71
C ARG A 33 16.24 -11.10 13.81
N TYR A 34 16.86 -10.45 12.83
CA TYR A 34 18.29 -10.13 12.82
C TYR A 34 18.71 -9.26 14.01
N PHE A 35 17.89 -8.27 14.38
CA PHE A 35 18.11 -7.40 15.55
C PHE A 35 17.57 -8.01 16.86
N GLU A 36 17.21 -9.30 16.88
CA GLU A 36 16.73 -10.02 18.06
C GLU A 36 15.52 -9.38 18.76
N MET A 37 14.73 -8.61 18.02
CA MET A 37 13.49 -7.98 18.51
C MET A 37 12.32 -8.96 18.55
N VAL A 38 12.41 -10.05 17.79
CA VAL A 38 11.47 -11.18 17.81
C VAL A 38 12.20 -12.48 18.19
N PRO A 39 11.55 -13.37 18.96
CA PRO A 39 12.20 -14.54 19.52
C PRO A 39 12.67 -15.51 18.43
N ASN A 40 13.72 -16.27 18.74
CA ASN A 40 14.09 -17.44 17.96
C ASN A 40 13.11 -18.56 18.27
N ILE A 41 12.54 -19.19 17.26
CA ILE A 41 11.74 -20.40 17.47
C ILE A 41 12.74 -21.56 17.57
N ILE A 42 12.98 -22.06 18.79
CA ILE A 42 13.86 -23.21 18.98
C ILE A 42 13.02 -24.47 18.85
N ILE A 43 13.40 -25.34 17.92
CA ILE A 43 12.74 -26.64 17.72
C ILE A 43 13.53 -27.74 18.41
N PRO A 44 12.87 -28.63 19.17
CA PRO A 44 13.49 -29.85 19.66
C PRO A 44 14.09 -30.69 18.53
N GLU A 45 15.32 -31.19 18.70
CA GLU A 45 15.99 -32.03 17.70
C GLU A 45 15.14 -33.23 17.22
N SER A 46 14.25 -33.74 18.08
CA SER A 46 13.33 -34.83 17.76
C SER A 46 12.31 -34.53 16.66
N LEU A 47 12.05 -33.26 16.35
CA LEU A 47 11.08 -32.83 15.34
C LEU A 47 11.73 -32.41 14.02
N ILE A 48 13.06 -32.36 13.96
CA ILE A 48 13.81 -32.03 12.74
C ILE A 48 13.96 -33.31 11.91
N PRO A 49 13.47 -33.37 10.66
CA PRO A 49 13.63 -34.53 9.81
C PRO A 49 15.12 -34.88 9.66
N PRO A 50 15.52 -36.17 9.72
CA PRO A 50 16.91 -36.60 9.65
C PRO A 50 17.47 -36.54 8.21
N LEU A 51 17.34 -35.38 7.56
CA LEU A 51 17.93 -35.10 6.27
C LEU A 51 19.33 -34.51 6.51
N LYS A 52 20.34 -35.38 6.53
CA LYS A 52 21.74 -35.04 6.83
C LYS A 52 22.27 -33.86 6.01
N ASP A 53 21.85 -33.77 4.75
CA ASP A 53 22.35 -32.77 3.80
C ASP A 53 21.64 -31.42 3.90
N TYR A 54 20.52 -31.34 4.64
CA TYR A 54 19.69 -30.15 4.76
C TYR A 54 19.39 -29.73 6.20
N LYS A 55 19.98 -30.39 7.20
CA LYS A 55 19.72 -30.11 8.63
C LYS A 55 19.89 -28.62 8.95
N GLU A 56 21.01 -28.01 8.56
CA GLU A 56 21.26 -26.58 8.80
C GLU A 56 20.27 -25.65 8.08
N PHE A 57 19.88 -25.99 6.84
CA PHE A 57 18.89 -25.21 6.11
C PHE A 57 17.50 -25.31 6.74
N ILE A 58 17.10 -26.52 7.15
CA ILE A 58 15.82 -26.76 7.84
C ILE A 58 15.82 -26.02 9.18
N ASP A 59 16.89 -26.12 9.96
CA ASP A 59 17.03 -25.43 11.24
C ASP A 59 16.95 -23.90 11.05
N TRP A 60 17.60 -23.37 10.01
CA TRP A 60 17.52 -21.94 9.68
C TRP A 60 16.12 -21.52 9.23
N VAL A 61 15.52 -22.26 8.28
CA VAL A 61 14.18 -21.94 7.75
C VAL A 61 13.16 -21.94 8.87
N VAL A 62 13.23 -22.87 9.80
CA VAL A 62 12.20 -22.96 10.84
C VAL A 62 12.49 -22.07 12.05
N SER A 63 13.76 -21.88 12.43
CA SER A 63 14.12 -21.03 13.58
C SER A 63 14.12 -19.54 13.23
N PHE A 64 14.65 -19.19 12.05
CA PHE A 64 14.77 -17.81 11.58
C PHE A 64 13.71 -17.46 10.53
N GLY A 65 13.44 -18.34 9.56
CA GLY A 65 12.60 -18.05 8.40
C GLY A 65 11.08 -18.16 8.63
N ALA A 66 10.63 -18.97 9.60
CA ALA A 66 9.21 -19.28 9.76
C ALA A 66 8.38 -18.05 10.12
N LEU A 67 8.87 -17.22 11.04
CA LEU A 67 8.15 -16.02 11.47
C LEU A 67 8.08 -14.96 10.34
N PRO A 68 9.18 -14.59 9.65
CA PRO A 68 9.09 -13.72 8.49
C PRO A 68 8.19 -14.24 7.37
N LEU A 69 8.25 -15.54 7.07
CA LEU A 69 7.38 -16.14 6.03
C LEU A 69 5.91 -16.12 6.45
N ALA A 70 5.59 -16.52 7.68
CA ALA A 70 4.23 -16.50 8.19
C ALA A 70 3.66 -15.06 8.24
N ALA A 71 4.46 -14.09 8.69
CA ALA A 71 4.06 -12.68 8.70
C ALA A 71 3.81 -12.16 7.28
N ALA A 72 4.66 -12.49 6.31
CA ALA A 72 4.50 -12.08 4.91
C ALA A 72 3.26 -12.70 4.26
N LEU A 73 2.93 -13.96 4.58
CA LEU A 73 1.72 -14.63 4.11
C LEU A 73 0.46 -14.05 4.76
N LEU A 74 0.50 -13.75 6.06
CA LEU A 74 -0.60 -13.08 6.75
C LEU A 74 -0.84 -11.68 6.19
N ALA A 75 0.21 -10.90 5.97
CA ALA A 75 0.08 -9.56 5.38
C ALA A 75 -0.48 -9.62 3.96
N ALA A 76 -0.03 -10.59 3.15
CA ALA A 76 -0.60 -10.86 1.83
C ALA A 76 -2.09 -11.21 1.91
N PHE A 77 -2.46 -12.10 2.84
CA PHE A 77 -3.85 -12.48 3.10
C PHE A 77 -4.70 -11.29 3.53
N PHE A 78 -4.23 -10.46 4.46
CA PHE A 78 -4.94 -9.26 4.90
C PHE A 78 -5.11 -8.24 3.78
N SER A 79 -4.04 -7.94 3.04
CA SER A 79 -4.08 -7.02 1.89
C SER A 79 -5.08 -7.48 0.82
N SER A 80 -5.06 -8.77 0.46
CA SER A 80 -5.91 -9.32 -0.59
C SER A 80 -7.36 -9.58 -0.17
N PHE A 81 -7.58 -10.36 0.89
CA PHE A 81 -8.93 -10.79 1.27
C PHE A 81 -9.72 -9.70 1.98
N PHE A 82 -9.05 -8.87 2.78
CA PHE A 82 -9.75 -7.83 3.55
C PHE A 82 -9.68 -6.45 2.90
N GLU A 83 -8.91 -6.27 1.82
CA GLU A 83 -8.65 -4.97 1.17
C GLU A 83 -8.35 -3.90 2.22
N VAL A 84 -7.35 -4.16 3.07
CA VAL A 84 -7.05 -3.34 4.25
C VAL A 84 -6.80 -1.89 3.85
N HIS A 85 -6.03 -1.64 2.78
CA HIS A 85 -5.86 -0.31 2.21
C HIS A 85 -7.18 0.41 1.95
N ASN A 86 -8.18 -0.28 1.37
CA ASN A 86 -9.47 0.30 1.01
C ASN A 86 -10.32 0.61 2.25
N LYS A 87 -10.40 -0.32 3.20
CA LYS A 87 -11.19 -0.14 4.43
C LYS A 87 -10.61 0.96 5.30
N ILE A 88 -9.31 0.93 5.54
CA ILE A 88 -8.64 1.93 6.37
C ILE A 88 -8.68 3.30 5.69
N SER A 89 -8.40 3.39 4.38
CA SER A 89 -8.43 4.69 3.69
C SER A 89 -9.82 5.32 3.63
N LYS A 90 -10.89 4.51 3.60
CA LYS A 90 -12.27 4.99 3.74
C LYS A 90 -12.54 5.51 5.15
N LEU A 91 -12.11 4.76 6.17
CA LEU A 91 -12.26 5.14 7.57
C LEU A 91 -11.55 6.45 7.88
N LEU A 92 -10.30 6.59 7.43
CA LEU A 92 -9.48 7.80 7.62
C LEU A 92 -9.85 8.95 6.66
N GLY A 93 -10.83 8.78 5.78
CA GLY A 93 -11.23 9.78 4.81
C GLY A 93 -10.22 10.06 3.68
N ILE A 94 -9.09 9.35 3.66
CA ILE A 94 -8.02 9.46 2.65
C ILE A 94 -8.57 9.26 1.24
N ARG A 95 -9.43 8.25 1.05
CA ARG A 95 -10.02 7.96 -0.27
C ARG A 95 -10.90 9.11 -0.76
N TYR A 96 -11.72 9.66 0.13
CA TYR A 96 -12.58 10.79 -0.19
C TYR A 96 -11.76 12.05 -0.50
N ALA A 97 -10.74 12.33 0.32
CA ALA A 97 -9.85 13.46 0.10
C ALA A 97 -9.12 13.34 -1.24
N TRP A 98 -8.66 12.14 -1.60
CA TRP A 98 -8.04 11.89 -2.89
C TRP A 98 -8.98 12.22 -4.05
N ASP A 99 -10.17 11.62 -4.06
CA ASP A 99 -11.16 11.81 -5.12
C ASP A 99 -11.55 13.31 -5.25
N LYS A 100 -11.81 13.98 -4.12
CA LYS A 100 -12.19 15.41 -4.10
C LYS A 100 -11.06 16.32 -4.60
N PHE A 101 -9.88 16.25 -3.97
CA PHE A 101 -8.86 17.28 -4.12
C PHE A 101 -7.89 17.05 -5.26
N PHE A 102 -7.68 15.79 -5.67
CA PHE A 102 -6.64 15.44 -6.64
C PHE A 102 -7.19 14.95 -7.98
N ILE A 103 -8.49 14.69 -8.06
CA ILE A 103 -9.17 14.27 -9.28
C ILE A 103 -10.24 15.27 -9.68
N ILE A 104 -11.30 15.39 -8.88
CA ILE A 104 -12.47 16.20 -9.22
C ILE A 104 -12.14 17.70 -9.25
N LYS A 105 -11.51 18.25 -8.21
CA LYS A 105 -11.18 19.69 -8.17
C LYS A 105 -10.29 20.13 -9.34
N PRO A 106 -9.18 19.43 -9.68
CA PRO A 106 -8.39 19.73 -10.88
C PRO A 106 -9.17 19.64 -12.18
N LEU A 107 -10.07 18.66 -12.29
CA LEU A 107 -10.89 18.43 -13.48
C LEU A 107 -11.89 19.58 -13.70
N LEU A 108 -12.59 19.99 -12.64
CA LEU A 108 -13.50 21.15 -12.68
C LEU A 108 -12.75 22.45 -12.99
N ALA A 109 -11.58 22.64 -12.38
CA ALA A 109 -10.72 23.80 -12.63
C ALA A 109 -10.28 23.87 -14.10
N ASN A 110 -9.89 22.75 -14.71
CA ASN A 110 -9.51 22.68 -16.12
C ASN A 110 -10.67 23.06 -17.07
N ALA A 111 -11.90 22.78 -16.66
CA ALA A 111 -13.11 23.12 -17.40
C ALA A 111 -13.68 24.52 -17.08
N ASN A 112 -13.03 25.29 -16.21
CA ASN A 112 -13.53 26.56 -15.66
C ASN A 112 -14.91 26.43 -14.99
N ILE A 113 -15.15 25.32 -14.31
CA ILE A 113 -16.40 25.07 -13.55
C ILE A 113 -16.12 25.32 -12.07
N ASN A 114 -16.77 26.32 -11.50
CA ASN A 114 -16.70 26.59 -10.07
C ASN A 114 -17.91 25.99 -9.36
N LYS A 115 -17.84 24.70 -9.04
CA LYS A 115 -18.89 23.94 -8.35
C LYS A 115 -18.26 23.16 -7.19
N ASP A 116 -18.76 23.34 -5.97
CA ASP A 116 -18.42 22.46 -4.86
C ASP A 116 -19.41 21.30 -4.85
N LEU A 117 -18.87 20.08 -4.84
CA LEU A 117 -19.66 18.86 -4.93
C LEU A 117 -19.72 18.20 -3.55
N SER A 118 -20.92 17.74 -3.20
CA SER A 118 -21.15 16.91 -2.03
C SER A 118 -20.44 15.56 -2.16
N ARG A 119 -20.31 14.82 -1.04
CA ARG A 119 -19.65 13.51 -1.02
C ARG A 119 -20.33 12.48 -1.94
N SER A 120 -21.66 12.52 -2.05
CA SER A 120 -22.43 11.65 -2.95
C SER A 120 -22.19 12.00 -4.41
N GLU A 121 -22.19 13.29 -4.75
CA GLU A 121 -21.92 13.76 -6.11
C GLU A 121 -20.50 13.43 -6.56
N ILE A 122 -19.49 13.57 -5.68
CA ILE A 122 -18.12 13.16 -5.98
C ILE A 122 -18.06 11.66 -6.29
N LYS A 123 -18.69 10.82 -5.46
CA LYS A 123 -18.73 9.37 -5.69
C LYS A 123 -19.40 9.03 -7.02
N LEU A 124 -20.48 9.75 -7.36
CA LEU A 124 -21.22 9.58 -8.61
C LEU A 124 -20.38 10.01 -9.82
N ALA A 125 -19.72 11.16 -9.74
CA ALA A 125 -18.82 11.67 -10.78
C ALA A 125 -17.64 10.72 -11.02
N MET A 126 -17.07 10.16 -9.95
CA MET A 126 -16.00 9.18 -10.05
C MET A 126 -16.45 7.95 -10.85
N SER A 127 -17.61 7.36 -10.51
CA SER A 127 -18.09 6.12 -11.14
C SER A 127 -18.69 6.31 -12.53
N LYS A 128 -19.50 7.36 -12.74
CA LYS A 128 -20.24 7.57 -13.99
C LYS A 128 -19.49 8.38 -15.04
N PHE A 129 -18.46 9.15 -14.64
CA PHE A 129 -17.77 10.05 -15.56
C PHE A 129 -16.26 9.82 -15.57
N TYR A 130 -15.57 10.02 -14.46
CA TYR A 130 -14.11 9.97 -14.43
C TYR A 130 -13.55 8.62 -14.88
N TYR A 131 -13.99 7.50 -14.29
CA TYR A 131 -13.47 6.19 -14.67
C TYR A 131 -13.77 5.80 -16.13
N PRO A 132 -14.97 6.05 -16.68
CA PRO A 132 -15.21 5.89 -18.11
C PRO A 132 -14.31 6.74 -19.01
N GLU A 133 -14.11 8.03 -18.69
CA GLU A 133 -13.28 8.93 -19.50
C GLU A 133 -11.78 8.60 -19.38
N ALA A 134 -11.31 8.21 -18.19
CA ALA A 134 -9.92 7.80 -17.96
C ALA A 134 -9.51 6.56 -18.78
N LYS A 135 -10.45 5.77 -19.30
CA LYS A 135 -10.14 4.66 -20.22
C LYS A 135 -9.85 5.13 -21.66
N LYS A 136 -10.28 6.34 -22.02
CA LYS A 136 -10.20 6.90 -23.37
C LYS A 136 -8.96 7.78 -23.58
N ILE A 137 -8.30 8.20 -22.49
CA ILE A 137 -7.07 8.99 -22.55
C ILE A 137 -5.85 8.10 -22.86
N ASP A 138 -4.71 8.75 -23.13
CA ASP A 138 -3.44 8.07 -23.33
C ASP A 138 -3.09 7.16 -22.14
N GLN A 139 -2.88 5.87 -22.46
CA GLN A 139 -2.57 4.81 -21.51
C GLN A 139 -1.29 5.08 -20.71
N HIS A 140 -0.35 5.85 -21.25
CA HIS A 140 0.85 6.26 -20.54
C HIS A 140 0.52 6.95 -19.21
N TYR A 141 -0.42 7.90 -19.20
CA TYR A 141 -0.83 8.61 -17.98
C TYR A 141 -1.62 7.71 -17.02
N VAL A 142 -2.38 6.77 -17.56
CA VAL A 142 -3.12 5.77 -16.78
C VAL A 142 -2.16 4.84 -16.03
N GLN A 143 -1.19 4.28 -16.75
CA GLN A 143 -0.17 3.40 -16.19
C GLN A 143 0.72 4.10 -15.17
N LEU A 144 1.15 5.34 -15.46
CA LEU A 144 1.94 6.12 -14.52
C LEU A 144 1.19 6.33 -13.20
N PHE A 145 -0.06 6.77 -13.27
CA PHE A 145 -0.90 6.95 -12.09
C PHE A 145 -1.01 5.66 -11.28
N TRP A 146 -1.37 4.55 -11.91
CA TRP A 146 -1.55 3.28 -11.18
C TRP A 146 -0.25 2.76 -10.59
N ARG A 147 0.87 2.92 -11.29
CA ARG A 147 2.20 2.57 -10.77
C ARG A 147 2.50 3.32 -9.48
N TYR A 148 2.33 4.64 -9.46
CA TYR A 148 2.67 5.42 -8.27
C TYR A 148 1.63 5.29 -7.15
N ALA A 149 0.35 5.11 -7.51
CA ALA A 149 -0.68 4.77 -6.54
C ALA A 149 -0.40 3.41 -5.88
N MET A 150 0.09 2.41 -6.63
CA MET A 150 0.50 1.12 -6.08
C MET A 150 1.58 1.30 -5.00
N PHE A 151 2.67 2.02 -5.31
CA PHE A 151 3.75 2.26 -4.35
C PHE A 151 3.27 3.01 -3.12
N PHE A 152 2.40 4.01 -3.30
CA PHE A 152 1.76 4.68 -2.17
C PHE A 152 1.05 3.68 -1.25
N TRP A 153 0.19 2.82 -1.83
CA TRP A 153 -0.60 1.88 -1.04
C TRP A 153 0.28 0.82 -0.37
N VAL A 154 1.37 0.39 -0.99
CA VAL A 154 2.35 -0.51 -0.36
C VAL A 154 2.96 0.15 0.87
N PHE A 155 3.44 1.40 0.75
CA PHE A 155 3.98 2.11 1.91
C PHE A 155 2.91 2.34 2.98
N PHE A 156 1.69 2.69 2.58
CA PHE A 156 0.57 2.87 3.48
C PHE A 156 0.27 1.60 4.28
N GLU A 157 0.10 0.45 3.64
CA GLU A 157 -0.12 -0.83 4.33
C GLU A 157 1.08 -1.20 5.21
N HIS A 158 2.30 -0.97 4.74
CA HIS A 158 3.51 -1.24 5.51
C HIS A 158 3.58 -0.41 6.81
N ASN A 159 3.14 0.85 6.79
CA ASN A 159 3.03 1.65 8.03
C ASN A 159 2.11 0.96 9.05
N PHE A 160 0.98 0.39 8.63
CA PHE A 160 0.08 -0.33 9.53
C PHE A 160 0.72 -1.60 10.08
N VAL A 161 1.41 -2.38 9.23
CA VAL A 161 2.13 -3.57 9.68
C VAL A 161 3.16 -3.21 10.76
N VAL A 162 3.96 -2.17 10.52
CA VAL A 162 4.98 -1.71 11.47
C VAL A 162 4.35 -1.16 12.76
N LEU A 163 3.29 -0.35 12.64
CA LEU A 163 2.57 0.20 13.79
C LEU A 163 1.99 -0.89 14.68
N VAL A 164 1.26 -1.85 14.09
CA VAL A 164 0.64 -2.96 14.82
C VAL A 164 1.70 -3.83 15.45
N THR A 165 2.76 -4.17 14.70
CA THR A 165 3.85 -5.01 15.22
C THR A 165 4.56 -4.33 16.38
N THR A 166 4.91 -3.04 16.25
CA THR A 166 5.57 -2.27 17.31
C THR A 166 4.70 -2.20 18.56
N SER A 167 3.39 -1.94 18.40
CA SER A 167 2.44 -1.90 19.52
C SER A 167 2.31 -3.25 20.23
N ILE A 168 2.27 -4.36 19.48
CA ILE A 168 2.23 -5.72 20.04
C ILE A 168 3.52 -6.02 20.81
N LEU A 169 4.68 -5.68 20.24
CA LEU A 169 5.97 -5.90 20.89
C LEU A 169 6.11 -5.11 22.20
N GLU A 170 5.70 -3.84 22.22
CA GLU A 170 5.66 -3.04 23.45
C GLU A 170 4.73 -3.64 24.50
N PHE A 171 3.58 -4.15 24.08
CA PHE A 171 2.62 -4.75 25.00
C PHE A 171 3.15 -6.03 25.64
N ILE A 172 3.84 -6.88 24.86
CA ILE A 172 4.39 -8.17 25.30
C ILE A 172 5.69 -7.97 26.11
N TYR A 173 6.60 -7.12 25.64
CA TYR A 173 7.94 -6.94 26.20
C TYR A 173 8.08 -5.56 26.86
N ARG A 174 7.36 -5.35 27.97
CA ARG A 174 7.27 -4.05 28.66
C ARG A 174 8.60 -3.50 29.16
N ASP A 175 9.58 -4.37 29.41
CA ASP A 175 10.90 -3.99 29.93
C ASP A 175 11.90 -3.63 28.83
N LYS A 176 11.54 -3.81 27.55
CA LYS A 176 12.39 -3.47 26.41
C LYS A 176 11.99 -2.12 25.83
N SER A 177 12.98 -1.34 25.41
CA SER A 177 12.73 -0.13 24.62
C SER A 177 12.63 -0.46 23.13
N PHE A 178 11.55 0.00 22.50
CA PHE A 178 11.33 -0.09 21.06
C PHE A 178 11.42 1.27 20.36
N THR A 179 12.14 2.25 20.95
CA THR A 179 12.31 3.59 20.38
C THR A 179 12.81 3.56 18.93
N ALA A 180 13.71 2.64 18.59
CA ALA A 180 14.20 2.49 17.21
C ALA A 180 13.07 2.12 16.22
N LEU A 181 12.09 1.31 16.62
CA LEU A 181 10.94 0.97 15.78
C LEU A 181 10.00 2.15 15.61
N TRP A 182 9.78 2.96 16.65
CA TRP A 182 9.01 4.19 16.53
C TRP A 182 9.69 5.22 15.63
N LEU A 183 11.01 5.38 15.74
CA LEU A 183 11.77 6.24 14.83
C LEU A 183 11.72 5.73 13.39
N TYR A 184 11.82 4.41 13.18
CA TYR A 184 11.63 3.80 11.87
C TYR A 184 10.23 4.05 11.32
N LEU A 185 9.18 3.88 12.13
CA LEU A 185 7.80 4.16 11.75
C LEU A 185 7.61 5.64 11.39
N LEU A 186 8.19 6.57 12.17
CA LEU A 186 8.14 8.00 11.87
C LEU A 186 8.81 8.33 10.53
N ALA A 187 9.99 7.76 10.27
CA ALA A 187 10.70 7.92 9.01
C ALA A 187 9.90 7.34 7.83
N LEU A 188 9.33 6.15 7.99
CA LEU A 188 8.47 5.51 7.00
C LEU A 188 7.21 6.35 6.71
N PHE A 189 6.60 6.91 7.75
CA PHE A 189 5.45 7.79 7.61
C PHE A 189 5.80 9.07 6.83
N ALA A 190 6.95 9.69 7.14
CA ALA A 190 7.45 10.85 6.40
C ALA A 190 7.69 10.52 4.91
N VAL A 191 8.32 9.37 4.61
CA VAL A 191 8.50 8.88 3.23
C VAL A 191 7.16 8.66 2.54
N THR A 192 6.19 8.11 3.24
CA THR A 192 4.84 7.84 2.71
C THR A 192 4.11 9.13 2.36
N LEU A 193 4.19 10.15 3.24
CA LEU A 193 3.65 11.47 2.97
C LEU A 193 4.37 12.16 1.81
N ALA A 194 5.70 12.07 1.75
CA ALA A 194 6.46 12.62 0.64
C ALA A 194 6.06 11.97 -0.70
N GLN A 195 5.98 10.63 -0.73
CA GLN A 195 5.52 9.90 -1.91
C GLN A 195 4.09 10.32 -2.31
N TRP A 196 3.20 10.48 -1.34
CA TRP A 196 1.84 10.93 -1.58
C TRP A 196 1.82 12.34 -2.21
N PHE A 197 2.37 13.34 -1.54
CA PHE A 197 2.25 14.75 -1.93
C PHE A 197 3.07 15.10 -3.18
N PHE A 198 4.30 14.58 -3.30
CA PHE A 198 5.18 14.97 -4.40
C PHE A 198 5.01 14.09 -5.64
N VAL A 199 4.52 12.86 -5.51
CA VAL A 199 4.43 11.93 -6.63
C VAL A 199 2.98 11.58 -6.95
N THR A 200 2.32 10.85 -6.06
CA THR A 200 1.00 10.26 -6.32
C THR A 200 -0.08 11.32 -6.59
N VAL A 201 -0.09 12.41 -5.81
CA VAL A 201 -0.97 13.56 -6.02
C VAL A 201 -0.74 14.20 -7.38
N GLN A 202 0.52 14.41 -7.78
CA GLN A 202 0.84 15.04 -9.06
C GLN A 202 0.38 14.16 -10.22
N LYS A 203 0.62 12.84 -10.15
CA LYS A 203 0.20 11.90 -11.20
C LYS A 203 -1.32 11.74 -11.29
N SER A 204 -2.02 11.87 -10.17
CA SER A 204 -3.49 11.93 -10.17
C SER A 204 -4.00 13.17 -10.90
N LYS A 205 -3.41 14.33 -10.62
CA LYS A 205 -3.75 15.60 -11.29
C LYS A 205 -3.41 15.57 -12.78
N ASP A 206 -2.23 15.06 -13.14
CA ASP A 206 -1.79 14.94 -14.52
C ASP A 206 -2.77 14.10 -15.35
N GLN A 207 -3.19 12.95 -14.81
CA GLN A 207 -4.20 12.10 -15.45
C GLN A 207 -5.55 12.80 -15.55
N ALA A 208 -6.03 13.43 -14.47
CA ALA A 208 -7.32 14.14 -14.48
C ALA A 208 -7.36 15.28 -15.50
N LYS A 209 -6.24 15.97 -15.73
CA LYS A 209 -6.11 17.02 -16.75
C LYS A 209 -6.13 16.50 -18.19
N GLN A 210 -5.86 15.22 -18.42
CA GLN A 210 -5.98 14.61 -19.76
C GLN A 210 -7.43 14.40 -20.18
N ILE A 211 -8.39 14.44 -19.24
CA ILE A 211 -9.81 14.29 -19.57
C ILE A 211 -10.28 15.52 -20.36
N PRO A 212 -10.96 15.35 -21.52
CA PRO A 212 -11.42 16.46 -22.33
C PRO A 212 -12.28 17.47 -21.56
N THR A 213 -11.96 18.75 -21.71
CA THR A 213 -12.68 19.84 -21.05
C THR A 213 -14.14 19.92 -21.52
N GLN A 214 -14.42 19.59 -22.79
CA GLN A 214 -15.77 19.56 -23.33
C GLN A 214 -16.65 18.51 -22.66
N ALA A 215 -16.17 17.27 -22.56
CA ALA A 215 -16.87 16.18 -21.87
C ALA A 215 -17.15 16.53 -20.39
N THR A 216 -16.18 17.20 -19.74
CA THR A 216 -16.35 17.70 -18.37
C THR A 216 -17.48 18.73 -18.28
N LYS A 217 -17.55 19.69 -19.20
CA LYS A 217 -18.62 20.69 -19.22
C LYS A 217 -19.98 20.06 -19.46
N GLU A 218 -20.08 19.09 -20.35
CA GLU A 218 -21.33 18.40 -20.66
C GLU A 218 -21.88 17.59 -19.47
N TYR A 219 -21.01 17.01 -18.64
CA TYR A 219 -21.43 16.23 -17.48
C TYR A 219 -21.82 17.09 -16.26
N PHE A 220 -21.14 18.21 -16.04
CA PHE A 220 -21.29 19.01 -14.81
C PHE A 220 -22.15 20.28 -14.94
N LYS A 221 -22.49 20.69 -16.17
CA LYS A 221 -23.51 21.71 -16.43
C LYS A 221 -24.91 21.12 -16.30
#